data_AF-A0A0X8I8M8-F1
#
_entry.id   AF-A0A0X8I8M8-F1
#
_cell.length_a   1.000
_cell.length_b   1.000
_cell.length_c   1.000
_cell.angle_alpha   90.00
_cell.angle_beta   90.00
_cell.angle_gamma   90.00
#
_symmetry.space_group_name_H-M   'P 1'
#
loop_
_entity.id
_entity.type
_entity.pdbx_description
1 polymer ?
#
loop_
_entity_poly.entity_id
_entity_poly.type
_entity_poly.pdbx_seq_one_letter_code
_entity_poly.pdbx_strand_id
1 'polypeptide(L)'
;MSRSSPRSRLRIYYDVLNSVANEGGKARFSHVLSSANLPYDRFLMYLSELEEKGFIIEERGEDGNYLVLTERGAAFYRELRRMNYFLRGFGLSL
;
A
#
# COMPACT_ATOMS: atom_id res chain seq x y z
N MET A 1 15.46 -22.65 -8.99
CA MET A 1 14.70 -21.39 -8.92
C MET A 1 14.76 -20.89 -7.48
N SER A 2 15.44 -19.77 -7.23
CA SER A 2 15.52 -19.18 -5.89
C SER A 2 14.09 -18.82 -5.45
N ARG A 3 13.61 -19.40 -4.34
CA ARG A 3 12.37 -18.96 -3.70
C ARG A 3 12.64 -17.55 -3.19
N SER A 4 12.07 -16.54 -3.83
CA SER A 4 12.11 -15.17 -3.30
C SER A 4 11.54 -15.20 -1.88
N SER A 5 12.24 -14.58 -0.93
CA SER A 5 11.75 -14.44 0.43
C SER A 5 10.36 -13.78 0.40
N PRO A 6 9.40 -14.23 1.21
CA PRO A 6 8.12 -13.55 1.35
C PRO A 6 8.34 -12.04 1.59
N ARG A 7 7.59 -11.20 0.87
CA ARG A 7 7.65 -9.75 1.06
C ARG A 7 7.39 -9.40 2.53
N SER A 8 8.18 -8.46 3.05
CA SER A 8 8.00 -7.95 4.39
C SER A 8 6.63 -7.26 4.52
N ARG A 9 6.04 -7.26 5.72
CA ARG A 9 4.80 -6.53 6.01
C ARG A 9 4.91 -5.04 5.64
N LEU A 10 6.04 -4.41 5.97
CA LEU A 10 6.31 -3.01 5.63
C LEU A 10 6.38 -2.78 4.12
N ARG A 11 6.93 -3.74 3.36
CA ARG A 11 6.93 -3.65 1.90
C ARG A 11 5.52 -3.68 1.33
N ILE A 12 4.67 -4.54 1.86
CA ILE A 12 3.28 -4.64 1.40
C ILE A 12 2.52 -3.36 1.71
N TYR A 13 2.66 -2.81 2.92
CA TYR A 13 2.09 -1.50 3.25
C TYR A 13 2.58 -0.41 2.30
N TYR A 14 3.89 -0.36 2.03
CA TYR A 14 4.46 0.60 1.09
C TYR A 14 3.85 0.44 -0.31
N ASP A 15 3.76 -0.79 -0.84
CA ASP A 15 3.24 -1.05 -2.18
C ASP A 15 1.76 -0.60 -2.30
N VAL A 16 0.92 -0.91 -1.30
CA VAL A 16 -0.50 -0.50 -1.29
C VAL A 16 -0.65 1.02 -1.19
N LEU A 17 0.03 1.65 -0.23
CA LEU A 17 -0.04 3.11 -0.04
C LEU A 17 0.54 3.87 -1.25
N ASN A 18 1.61 3.35 -1.85
CA ASN A 18 2.23 3.92 -3.05
C ASN A 18 1.27 3.85 -4.25
N SER A 19 0.55 2.74 -4.42
CA SER A 19 -0.47 2.60 -5.48
C SER A 19 -1.56 3.67 -5.36
N VAL A 20 -2.10 3.87 -4.14
CA VAL A 20 -3.10 4.93 -3.90
C VAL A 20 -2.52 6.33 -4.09
N ALA A 21 -1.29 6.57 -3.61
CA ALA A 21 -0.64 7.87 -3.73
C ALA A 21 -0.36 8.29 -5.18
N ASN A 22 -0.02 7.33 -6.05
CA ASN A 22 0.26 7.58 -7.47
C ASN A 22 -0.98 8.04 -8.25
N GLU A 23 -2.17 7.65 -7.79
CA GLU A 23 -3.46 8.09 -8.34
C GLU A 23 -3.96 9.40 -7.68
N GLY A 24 -3.08 10.16 -7.03
CA GLY A 24 -3.45 11.43 -6.38
C GLY A 24 -4.13 11.27 -5.03
N GLY A 25 -4.00 10.11 -4.38
CA GLY A 25 -4.52 9.86 -3.03
C GLY A 25 -5.89 9.21 -2.98
N LYS A 26 -6.51 8.95 -4.14
CA LYS A 26 -7.75 8.17 -4.29
C LYS A 26 -7.64 7.27 -5.50
N ALA A 27 -7.71 5.95 -5.28
CA ALA A 27 -7.54 4.95 -6.34
C ALA A 27 -8.69 3.94 -6.34
N ARG A 28 -9.02 3.37 -7.49
CA ARG A 28 -9.99 2.26 -7.56
C ARG A 28 -9.44 1.03 -6.84
N PHE A 29 -10.28 0.38 -6.03
CA PHE A 29 -9.91 -0.83 -5.29
C PHE A 29 -9.28 -1.90 -6.20
N SER A 30 -9.91 -2.17 -7.36
CA SER A 30 -9.45 -3.16 -8.32
C SER A 30 -8.09 -2.83 -8.91
N HIS A 31 -7.79 -1.55 -9.13
CA HIS A 31 -6.47 -1.10 -9.57
C HIS A 31 -5.42 -1.39 -8.50
N VAL A 32 -5.69 -1.01 -7.25
CA VAL A 32 -4.76 -1.23 -6.13
C VAL A 32 -4.51 -2.72 -5.90
N LEU A 33 -5.56 -3.54 -5.86
CA LEU A 33 -5.48 -5.00 -5.77
C LEU A 33 -4.58 -5.58 -6.86
N SER A 34 -4.81 -5.18 -8.13
CA SER A 34 -4.02 -5.67 -9.25
C SER A 34 -2.54 -5.27 -9.16
N SER A 35 -2.27 -4.07 -8.67
CA SER A 35 -0.89 -3.54 -8.53
C SER A 35 -0.13 -4.13 -7.34
N ALA A 36 -0.84 -4.57 -6.29
CA ALA A 36 -0.22 -5.06 -5.06
C ALA A 36 0.47 -6.42 -5.24
N ASN A 37 0.20 -7.15 -6.33
CA ASN A 37 0.77 -8.48 -6.64
C ASN A 37 0.61 -9.50 -5.48
N LEU A 38 -0.53 -9.44 -4.78
CA LEU A 38 -0.87 -10.31 -3.65
C LEU A 38 -2.07 -11.18 -4.00
N PRO A 39 -2.16 -12.41 -3.44
CA PRO A 39 -3.42 -13.14 -3.40
C PRO A 39 -4.51 -12.29 -2.72
N TYR A 40 -5.75 -12.41 -3.20
CA TYR A 40 -6.89 -11.60 -2.76
C TYR A 40 -7.05 -11.57 -1.23
N ASP A 41 -7.06 -12.73 -0.59
CA ASP A 41 -7.23 -12.83 0.87
C ASP A 41 -6.10 -12.14 1.64
N ARG A 42 -4.87 -12.23 1.12
CA ARG A 42 -3.71 -11.55 1.72
C ARG A 42 -3.81 -10.04 1.54
N PHE A 43 -4.26 -9.58 0.38
CA PHE A 43 -4.51 -8.15 0.16
C PHE A 43 -5.56 -7.62 1.14
N LEU A 44 -6.69 -8.29 1.28
CA LEU A 44 -7.75 -7.90 2.21
C LEU A 44 -7.27 -7.85 3.66
N MET A 45 -6.48 -8.83 4.10
CA MET A 45 -5.88 -8.82 5.43
C MET A 45 -5.03 -7.56 5.68
N TYR A 46 -4.12 -7.23 4.75
CA TYR A 46 -3.27 -6.04 4.90
C TYR A 46 -4.03 -4.74 4.72
N LEU A 47 -5.05 -4.70 3.87
CA LEU A 47 -5.94 -3.55 3.73
C LEU A 47 -6.66 -3.28 5.06
N SER A 48 -7.25 -4.32 5.68
CA SER A 48 -7.89 -4.20 6.99
C SER A 48 -6.94 -3.65 8.04
N GLU A 49 -5.68 -4.12 8.08
CA GLU A 49 -4.68 -3.58 9.01
C GLU A 49 -4.36 -2.10 8.75
N LEU A 50 -4.34 -1.66 7.48
CA LEU A 50 -4.12 -0.25 7.12
C LEU A 50 -5.33 0.62 7.49
N GLU A 51 -6.55 0.11 7.34
CA GLU A 51 -7.80 0.77 7.74
C GLU A 51 -7.90 0.88 9.27
N GLU A 52 -7.62 -0.20 10.02
CA GLU A 52 -7.58 -0.19 11.49
C GLU A 52 -6.57 0.83 12.05
N LYS A 53 -5.46 1.06 11.34
CA LYS A 53 -4.45 2.07 11.69
C LYS A 53 -4.83 3.48 11.25
N GLY A 54 -5.94 3.63 10.52
CA GLY A 54 -6.43 4.88 9.98
C GLY A 54 -5.52 5.45 8.90
N PHE A 55 -4.85 4.61 8.12
CA PHE A 55 -3.99 5.04 7.00
C PHE A 55 -4.74 5.10 5.67
N ILE A 56 -5.73 4.24 5.49
CA ILE A 56 -6.62 4.21 4.33
C ILE A 56 -8.07 4.14 4.81
N ILE A 57 -8.99 4.61 3.98
CA ILE A 57 -10.42 4.32 4.08
C ILE A 57 -10.92 3.73 2.76
N GLU A 58 -11.82 2.75 2.81
CA GLU A 58 -12.63 2.33 1.66
C GLU A 58 -13.87 3.22 1.51
N GLU A 59 -14.00 3.89 0.37
CA GLU A 59 -15.23 4.58 -0.04
C GLU A 59 -16.00 3.71 -1.03
N ARG A 60 -17.23 3.33 -0.67
CA ARG A 60 -18.13 2.57 -1.54
C ARG A 60 -19.15 3.52 -2.18
N GLY A 61 -19.24 3.50 -3.51
CA GLY A 61 -20.19 4.31 -4.26
C GLY A 61 -20.77 3.57 -5.45
N GLU A 62 -21.73 4.19 -6.14
CA GLU A 62 -22.37 3.62 -7.34
C GLU A 62 -21.35 3.40 -8.47
N ASP A 63 -20.35 4.28 -8.59
CA ASP A 63 -19.27 4.21 -9.59
C ASP A 63 -18.13 3.24 -9.21
N GLY A 64 -18.31 2.48 -8.12
CA GLY A 64 -17.38 1.46 -7.62
C GLY A 64 -16.70 1.82 -6.30
N ASN A 65 -15.85 0.90 -5.84
CA ASN A 65 -15.11 1.04 -4.57
C ASN A 65 -13.76 1.73 -4.81
N TYR A 66 -13.45 2.67 -3.92
CA TYR A 66 -12.20 3.43 -3.93
C TYR A 66 -11.46 3.28 -2.60
N LEU A 67 -10.14 3.31 -2.66
CA LEU A 67 -9.27 3.43 -1.50
C LEU A 67 -8.74 4.85 -1.46
N VAL A 68 -8.88 5.51 -0.32
CA VAL A 68 -8.46 6.90 -0.11
C VAL A 68 -7.41 6.96 1.00
N LEU A 69 -6.31 7.66 0.73
CA LEU A 69 -5.31 7.96 1.74
C LEU A 69 -5.86 8.98 2.73
N THR A 70 -5.79 8.66 4.01
CA THR A 70 -6.03 9.66 5.06
C THR A 70 -4.83 10.59 5.19
N GLU A 71 -4.98 11.72 5.89
CA GLU A 71 -3.83 12.59 6.20
C GLU A 71 -2.73 11.84 6.97
N ARG A 72 -3.14 10.99 7.92
CA ARG A 72 -2.24 10.14 8.70
C ARG A 72 -1.54 9.10 7.81
N GLY A 73 -2.27 8.49 6.87
CA GLY A 73 -1.72 7.55 5.89
C GLY A 73 -0.73 8.22 4.95
N ALA A 74 -1.03 9.41 4.47
CA ALA A 74 -0.12 10.21 3.65
C ALA A 74 1.16 10.58 4.42
N ALA A 75 1.04 10.94 5.70
CA ALA A 75 2.21 11.17 6.56
C ALA A 75 3.06 9.91 6.71
N PHE A 76 2.44 8.78 7.05
CA PHE A 76 3.13 7.49 7.19
C PHE A 76 3.80 7.03 5.90
N TYR A 77 3.11 7.15 4.75
CA TYR A 77 3.66 6.85 3.43
C TYR A 77 4.91 7.68 3.13
N ARG A 78 4.91 8.99 3.46
CA ARG A 78 6.10 9.83 3.29
C ARG A 78 7.29 9.31 4.09
N GLU A 79 7.09 8.86 5.33
CA GLU A 79 8.15 8.23 6.14
C GLU A 79 8.67 6.94 5.49
N LEU A 80 7.76 6.05 5.06
CA LEU A 80 8.15 4.80 4.38
C LEU A 80 8.95 5.08 3.10
N ARG A 81 8.54 6.10 2.33
CA ARG A 81 9.23 6.51 1.10
C ARG A 81 10.63 7.03 1.41
N ARG A 82 10.79 7.85 2.46
CA ARG A 82 12.11 8.32 2.91
C ARG A 82 13.01 7.17 3.34
N MET A 83 12.48 6.23 4.12
CA MET A 83 13.22 5.04 4.54
C MET A 83 13.64 4.17 3.34
N ASN A 84 12.73 3.93 2.39
CA ASN A 84 13.04 3.16 1.19
C ASN A 84 14.13 3.83 0.34
N TYR A 85 14.07 5.16 0.20
CA TYR A 85 15.10 5.94 -0.50
C TYR A 85 16.45 5.84 0.21
N PHE A 86 16.48 5.98 1.53
CA PHE A 86 17.68 5.82 2.34
C PHE A 86 18.31 4.43 2.15
N LEU A 87 17.53 3.36 2.27
CA LEU A 87 18.00 1.98 2.10
C LEU A 87 18.59 1.73 0.70
N ARG A 88 17.97 2.30 -0.34
CA ARG A 88 18.48 2.20 -1.71
C ARG A 88 19.87 2.82 -1.88
N GLY A 89 20.19 3.86 -1.11
CA GLY A 89 21.54 4.44 -1.07
C GLY A 89 22.63 3.45 -0.62
N PHE A 90 22.25 2.38 0.08
CA PHE A 90 23.14 1.30 0.53
C PHE A 90 22.97 0.00 -0.27
N GLY A 91 22.24 0.02 -1.39
CA GLY A 91 21.93 -1.18 -2.17
C GLY A 91 20.88 -2.10 -1.54
N LEU A 92 20.07 -1.59 -0.59
CA LEU A 92 19.00 -2.31 0.08
C LEU A 92 17.61 -1.83 -0.38
N SER A 93 16.56 -2.58 -0.05
CA SER A 93 15.17 -2.16 -0.27
C SER A 93 14.25 -2.73 0.80
N LEU A 94 13.08 -2.11 0.98
CA LEU A 94 11.98 -2.65 1.80
C LEU A 94 11.49 -4.02 1.33
#